data_AF-A0A7K4GXC5-F1
#
_entry.id   AF-A0A7K4GXC5-F1
#
_cell.length_a   1.000
_cell.length_b   1.000
_cell.length_c   1.000
_cell.angle_alpha   90.00
_cell.angle_beta   90.00
_cell.angle_gamma   90.00
#
_symmetry.space_group_name_H-M   'P 1'
#
loop_
_entity.id
_entity.type
_entity.pdbx_description
1 polymer ?
#
loop_
_entity_poly.entity_id
_entity_poly.type
_entity_poly.pdbx_seq_one_letter_code
_entity_poly.pdbx_strand_id
1 'polypeptide(L)'
;MNPSVIKILEERGEINDELDYALMNYLLKNRGVGYTACQPQLVELEGSKKAIKMNIDHTFVDKDNKLMGLGIVGNIYIEVDSLQVVYCTPAEELVKNIEKLKEAGIKPQPRPKGKY
;
A
#
# COMPACT_ATOMS: atom_id res chain seq x y z
N MET A 1 -4.49 -15.58 5.53
CA MET A 1 -5.65 -15.32 4.64
C MET A 1 -5.75 -13.82 4.45
N ASN A 2 -6.08 -13.36 3.23
CA ASN A 2 -6.36 -11.95 2.96
C ASN A 2 -7.67 -11.57 3.68
N PRO A 3 -7.74 -10.44 4.43
CA PRO A 3 -8.97 -10.02 5.07
C PRO A 3 -10.10 -9.83 4.06
N SER A 4 -11.30 -10.29 4.43
CA SER A 4 -12.51 -10.07 3.63
C SER A 4 -13.11 -8.71 4.01
N VAL A 5 -13.12 -7.77 3.06
CA VAL A 5 -13.77 -6.47 3.21
C VAL A 5 -15.26 -6.64 2.93
N ILE A 6 -16.10 -6.42 3.95
CA ILE A 6 -17.56 -6.54 3.81
C ILE A 6 -18.20 -5.21 3.43
N LYS A 7 -17.56 -4.09 3.76
CA LYS A 7 -18.06 -2.75 3.46
C LYS A 7 -16.93 -1.74 3.36
N ILE A 8 -17.01 -0.83 2.39
CA ILE A 8 -16.19 0.39 2.38
C ILE A 8 -16.97 1.46 3.15
N LEU A 9 -16.38 1.98 4.22
CA LEU A 9 -16.96 3.01 5.06
C LEU A 9 -16.60 4.40 4.53
N GLU A 10 -15.33 4.59 4.12
CA GLU A 10 -14.85 5.80 3.44
C GLU A 10 -13.90 5.40 2.30
N GLU A 11 -14.18 5.88 1.09
CA GLU A 11 -13.41 5.51 -0.11
C GLU A 11 -12.06 6.20 -0.20
N ARG A 12 -11.94 7.38 0.42
CA ARG A 12 -10.76 8.23 0.41
C ARG A 12 -10.60 8.85 1.79
N GLY A 13 -9.36 8.98 2.22
CA GLY A 13 -9.02 9.73 3.41
C GLY A 13 -7.57 10.17 3.37
N GLU A 14 -7.12 10.65 4.52
CA GLU A 14 -5.73 10.95 4.79
C GLU A 14 -5.40 10.31 6.14
N ILE A 15 -4.16 9.86 6.28
CA ILE A 15 -3.60 9.44 7.55
C ILE A 15 -2.64 10.51 8.03
N ASN A 16 -2.44 10.63 9.33
CA ASN A 16 -1.48 11.58 9.86
C ASN A 16 -0.04 11.17 9.51
N ASP A 17 0.88 12.13 9.57
CA ASP A 17 2.29 11.93 9.20
C ASP A 17 2.98 10.87 10.07
N GLU A 18 2.58 10.74 11.34
CA GLU A 18 3.15 9.74 12.25
C GLU A 18 2.81 8.31 11.82
N LEU A 19 1.55 8.07 11.43
CA LEU A 19 1.11 6.78 10.92
C LEU A 19 1.73 6.51 9.55
N ASP A 20 1.80 7.51 8.67
CA ASP A 20 2.44 7.37 7.36
C ASP A 20 3.91 6.97 7.51
N TYR A 21 4.64 7.66 8.39
CA TYR A 21 6.03 7.33 8.73
C TYR A 21 6.17 5.92 9.32
N ALA A 22 5.30 5.54 10.27
CA ALA A 22 5.33 4.21 10.88
C ALA A 22 5.09 3.10 9.84
N LEU A 23 4.17 3.31 8.90
CA LEU A 23 3.85 2.35 7.84
C LEU A 23 4.97 2.21 6.82
N MET A 24 5.59 3.32 6.43
CA MET A 24 6.74 3.29 5.54
C MET A 24 7.91 2.54 6.18
N ASN A 25 8.17 2.73 7.47
CA ASN A 25 9.17 1.95 8.20
C ASN A 25 8.79 0.47 8.31
N TYR A 26 7.52 0.16 8.55
CA TYR A 26 7.04 -1.22 8.58
C TYR A 26 7.27 -1.91 7.23
N LEU A 27 6.91 -1.28 6.12
CA LEU A 27 7.14 -1.83 4.78
C LEU A 27 8.63 -2.00 4.50
N LEU A 28 9.44 -0.99 4.80
CA LEU A 28 10.89 -1.08 4.62
C LEU A 28 11.49 -2.27 5.38
N LYS A 29 11.10 -2.46 6.65
CA LYS A 29 11.62 -3.53 7.50
C LYS A 29 11.14 -4.92 7.10
N ASN A 30 9.87 -5.03 6.67
CA ASN A 30 9.21 -6.34 6.50
C ASN A 30 9.01 -6.75 5.03
N ARG A 31 9.15 -5.84 4.06
CA ARG A 31 8.99 -6.07 2.62
C ARG A 31 10.21 -5.61 1.82
N GLY A 32 10.98 -4.67 2.35
CA GLY A 32 12.16 -4.11 1.71
C GLY A 32 11.87 -2.79 1.00
N VAL A 33 12.85 -2.34 0.22
CA VAL A 33 12.76 -1.08 -0.54
C VAL A 33 11.80 -1.21 -1.73
N GLY A 34 11.34 -0.07 -2.21
CA GLY A 34 10.57 0.01 -3.45
C GLY A 34 9.07 -0.23 -3.28
N TYR A 35 8.55 -0.09 -2.07
CA TYR A 35 7.12 -0.19 -1.77
C TYR A 35 6.66 1.06 -1.03
N THR A 36 5.55 1.63 -1.48
CA THR A 36 4.93 2.81 -0.86
C THR A 36 3.47 2.53 -0.55
N ALA A 37 3.04 2.74 0.69
CA ALA A 37 1.63 2.69 1.06
C ALA A 37 0.90 3.93 0.50
N CYS A 38 -0.30 3.78 -0.06
CA CYS A 38 -1.07 4.91 -0.57
C CYS A 38 -2.58 4.64 -0.57
N GLN A 39 -3.35 5.69 -0.89
CA GLN A 39 -4.81 5.62 -1.09
C GLN A 39 -5.53 4.99 0.11
N PRO A 40 -5.44 5.60 1.31
CA PRO A 40 -6.09 5.07 2.49
C PRO A 40 -7.62 5.07 2.31
N GLN A 41 -8.23 3.96 2.72
CA GLN A 41 -9.67 3.74 2.74
C GLN A 41 -10.06 3.22 4.12
N LEU A 42 -11.18 3.71 4.68
CA LEU A 42 -11.74 3.12 5.87
C LEU A 42 -12.67 1.98 5.46
N VAL A 43 -12.42 0.78 5.96
CA VAL A 43 -13.19 -0.42 5.61
C VAL A 43 -13.66 -1.15 6.85
N GLU A 44 -14.73 -1.91 6.68
CA GLU A 44 -15.19 -2.89 7.65
C GLU A 44 -14.80 -4.28 7.15
N LEU A 45 -14.11 -5.03 8.02
CA LEU A 45 -13.70 -6.40 7.80
C LEU A 45 -14.71 -7.38 8.40
N GLU A 46 -14.70 -8.62 7.91
CA GLU A 46 -15.45 -9.72 8.51
C GLU A 46 -15.19 -9.82 10.03
N GLY A 47 -16.26 -9.98 10.81
CA GLY A 47 -16.21 -9.87 12.28
C GLY A 47 -16.42 -8.46 12.82
N SER A 48 -16.95 -7.52 12.01
CA SER A 48 -17.27 -6.14 12.40
C SER A 48 -16.07 -5.32 12.90
N LYS A 49 -14.86 -5.63 12.41
CA LYS A 49 -13.64 -4.89 12.76
C LYS A 49 -13.39 -3.79 11.73
N LYS A 50 -13.17 -2.55 12.20
CA LYS A 50 -12.77 -1.44 11.32
C LYS A 50 -11.28 -1.50 11.05
N ALA A 51 -10.89 -1.24 9.80
CA ALA A 51 -9.50 -1.17 9.42
C ALA A 51 -9.27 -0.04 8.41
N ILE A 52 -8.07 0.54 8.45
CA ILE A 52 -7.53 1.36 7.38
C ILE A 52 -6.91 0.39 6.38
N LYS A 53 -7.49 0.32 5.19
CA LYS A 53 -6.90 -0.37 4.05
C LYS A 53 -6.06 0.62 3.26
N MET A 54 -4.81 0.28 2.99
CA MET A 54 -3.97 1.02 2.05
C MET A 54 -3.48 0.08 0.95
N ASN A 55 -3.33 0.65 -0.24
CA ASN A 55 -2.68 -0.03 -1.36
C ASN A 55 -1.16 0.06 -1.20
N ILE A 56 -0.44 -0.91 -1.75
CA ILE A 56 1.02 -0.94 -1.84
C ILE A 56 1.40 -0.75 -3.31
N ASP A 57 1.96 0.41 -3.63
CA ASP A 57 2.51 0.71 -4.96
C ASP A 57 3.97 0.31 -5.03
N HIS A 58 4.37 -0.34 -6.13
CA HIS A 58 5.78 -0.61 -6.38
C HIS A 58 6.44 0.64 -6.99
N THR A 59 7.44 1.17 -6.29
CA THR A 59 8.06 2.46 -6.58
C THR A 59 9.57 2.33 -6.68
N PHE A 60 10.21 3.18 -7.47
CA PHE A 60 11.67 3.19 -7.60
C PHE A 60 12.15 4.53 -8.17
N VAL A 61 13.43 4.82 -8.01
CA VAL A 61 14.08 5.99 -8.62
C VAL A 61 14.65 5.57 -9.98
N ASP A 62 14.31 6.30 -11.05
CA ASP A 62 14.87 6.05 -12.38
C ASP A 62 16.25 6.71 -12.56
N LYS A 63 16.84 6.51 -13.75
CA LYS A 63 18.14 7.07 -14.14
C LYS A 63 18.19 8.60 -14.14
N ASP A 64 17.04 9.26 -14.20
CA ASP A 64 16.90 10.72 -14.23
C ASP A 64 16.56 11.28 -12.84
N ASN A 65 16.72 10.48 -11.78
CA ASN A 65 16.38 10.79 -10.39
C ASN A 65 14.89 11.12 -10.18
N LYS A 66 14.00 10.54 -10.98
CA LYS A 66 12.54 10.68 -10.80
C LYS A 66 11.99 9.50 -10.04
N LEU A 67 11.11 9.78 -9.07
CA LEU A 67 10.33 8.77 -8.38
C LEU A 67 9.24 8.26 -9.33
N MET A 68 9.34 6.99 -9.68
CA MET A 68 8.41 6.28 -10.55
C MET A 68 7.55 5.33 -9.74
N GLY A 69 6.31 5.11 -10.19
CA GLY A 69 5.41 4.05 -9.72
C GLY A 69 5.09 3.10 -10.87
N LEU A 70 5.17 1.80 -10.61
CA LEU A 70 4.77 0.76 -11.56
C LEU A 70 3.28 0.44 -11.46
N GLY A 71 2.69 0.58 -10.26
CA GLY A 71 1.29 0.24 -9.99
C GLY A 71 1.11 -0.53 -8.68
N ILE A 72 -0.15 -0.71 -8.32
CA ILE A 72 -0.54 -1.40 -7.08
C ILE A 72 -0.25 -2.90 -7.20
N VAL A 73 0.51 -3.42 -6.24
CA VAL A 73 0.99 -4.81 -6.20
C VAL A 73 0.55 -5.58 -4.96
N GLY A 74 -0.09 -4.92 -4.01
CA GLY A 74 -0.61 -5.54 -2.79
C GLY A 74 -1.33 -4.53 -1.91
N ASN A 75 -1.77 -4.97 -0.73
CA ASN A 75 -2.49 -4.14 0.23
C ASN A 75 -1.94 -4.37 1.65
N ILE A 76 -2.15 -3.39 2.52
CA ILE A 76 -1.93 -3.46 3.96
C ILE A 76 -3.22 -3.03 4.68
N TYR A 77 -3.55 -3.71 5.79
CA TYR A 77 -4.70 -3.41 6.63
C TYR A 77 -4.22 -3.16 8.05
N ILE A 78 -4.70 -2.08 8.63
CA ILE A 78 -4.33 -1.60 9.96
C ILE A 78 -5.63 -1.49 10.75
N GLU A 79 -5.71 -2.15 11.90
CA GLU A 79 -6.87 -2.04 12.78
C GLU A 79 -6.89 -0.63 13.41
N VAL A 80 -8.07 0.01 13.44
CA VAL A 80 -8.19 1.45 13.73
C VAL A 80 -7.87 1.78 15.19
N ASP A 81 -8.29 0.94 16.13
CA ASP A 81 -8.20 1.27 17.55
C ASP A 81 -6.79 1.00 18.12
N SER A 82 -6.15 -0.08 17.67
CA SER A 82 -4.82 -0.52 18.12
C SER A 82 -3.67 -0.05 17.22
N LEU A 83 -3.99 0.43 16.00
CA LEU A 83 -3.03 0.77 14.95
C LEU A 83 -2.10 -0.40 14.57
N GLN A 84 -2.49 -1.63 14.89
CA GLN A 84 -1.72 -2.82 14.55
C GLN A 84 -1.97 -3.24 13.10
N VAL A 85 -0.90 -3.63 12.41
CA VAL A 85 -1.00 -4.25 11.09
C VAL A 85 -1.62 -5.64 11.24
N VAL A 86 -2.87 -5.79 10.82
CA VAL A 86 -3.59 -7.08 10.85
C VAL A 86 -3.31 -7.93 9.62
N TYR A 87 -2.93 -7.30 8.52
CA TYR A 87 -2.51 -7.98 7.31
C TYR A 87 -1.61 -7.09 6.45
N CYS A 88 -0.64 -7.71 5.79
CA CYS A 88 0.10 -7.08 4.71
C CYS A 88 0.42 -8.16 3.67
N THR A 89 0.16 -7.89 2.39
CA THR A 89 0.42 -8.85 1.30
C THR A 89 1.82 -9.49 1.45
N PRO A 90 1.94 -10.82 1.36
CA PRO A 90 3.23 -11.52 1.51
C PRO A 90 4.26 -11.06 0.48
N ALA A 91 5.55 -11.08 0.86
CA ALA A 91 6.64 -10.61 0.00
C ALA A 91 6.70 -11.34 -1.35
N GLU A 92 6.54 -12.67 -1.35
CA GLU A 92 6.53 -13.48 -2.58
C GLU A 92 5.39 -13.09 -3.53
N GLU A 93 4.24 -12.71 -2.98
CA GLU A 93 3.08 -12.30 -3.77
C GLU A 93 3.29 -10.89 -4.36
N LEU A 94 3.93 -9.98 -3.62
CA LEU A 94 4.33 -8.67 -4.15
C LEU A 94 5.26 -8.83 -5.36
N VAL A 95 6.28 -9.70 -5.27
CA VAL A 95 7.21 -9.98 -6.38
C VAL A 95 6.46 -10.55 -7.60
N LYS A 96 5.62 -11.56 -7.39
CA LYS A 96 4.79 -12.14 -8.46
C LYS A 96 3.88 -11.09 -9.11
N ASN A 97 3.30 -10.19 -8.33
CA ASN A 97 2.43 -9.14 -8.88
C ASN A 97 3.22 -8.09 -9.66
N ILE A 98 4.45 -7.76 -9.25
CA ILE A 98 5.37 -6.91 -10.04
C ILE A 98 5.66 -7.56 -11.40
N GLU A 99 5.97 -8.86 -11.43
CA GLU A 99 6.25 -9.60 -12.67
C GLU A 99 5.03 -9.58 -13.60
N LYS A 100 3.84 -9.84 -13.09
CA LYS A 100 2.58 -9.75 -13.87
C LYS A 100 2.37 -8.38 -14.50
N LEU A 101 2.64 -7.29 -13.76
CA LEU A 101 2.52 -5.93 -14.30
C LEU A 101 3.52 -5.70 -15.44
N LYS A 102 4.76 -6.18 -15.30
CA LYS A 102 5.79 -6.09 -16.34
C LYS A 102 5.42 -6.90 -17.59
N GLU A 103 4.94 -8.13 -17.40
CA GLU A 103 4.50 -9.02 -18.50
C GLU A 103 3.28 -8.46 -19.23
N ALA A 104 2.37 -7.78 -18.52
CA ALA A 104 1.25 -7.06 -19.11
C ALA A 104 1.67 -5.79 -19.89
N GLY A 105 2.96 -5.46 -19.92
CA GLY A 105 3.49 -4.29 -20.62
C GLY A 105 3.19 -2.96 -19.93
N ILE A 106 2.82 -2.98 -18.65
CA ILE A 106 2.60 -1.76 -17.87
C ILE A 106 3.92 -1.02 -17.73
N LYS A 107 3.91 0.25 -18.16
CA LYS A 107 5.08 1.12 -18.06
C LYS A 107 5.00 1.95 -16.78
N PRO A 108 6.11 2.05 -16.03
CA PRO A 108 6.20 2.94 -14.89
C PRO A 108 5.85 4.39 -15.25
N GLN A 109 5.14 5.07 -14.36
CA GLN A 109 4.76 6.47 -14.51
C GLN A 109 5.39 7.31 -13.41
N PRO A 110 5.73 8.58 -13.69
CA PRO A 110 6.18 9.49 -12.63
C PRO A 110 5.09 9.60 -11.56
N ARG A 111 5.47 9.47 -10.27
CA ARG A 111 4.51 9.70 -9.21
C ARG A 111 4.14 11.19 -9.13
N PRO A 112 2.85 11.51 -8.89
CA PRO A 112 2.46 12.89 -8.68
C PRO A 112 3.20 13.46 -7.46
N LYS A 113 3.81 14.63 -7.62
CA LYS A 113 4.35 15.38 -6.49
C LYS A 113 3.18 15.82 -5.63
N GLY A 114 3.27 15.59 -4.32
CA GLY A 114 2.33 16.18 -3.36
C GLY A 114 2.28 17.70 -3.56
N LYS A 115 1.11 18.32 -3.32
CA LYS A 115 1.03 19.77 -3.24
C LYS A 115 1.70 20.17 -1.94
N TYR A 116 2.81 20.90 -2.05
CA TYR A 116 3.48 21.55 -0.91
C TYR A 116 2.59 22.63 -0.32
#